data_AF-A0A955EJA8-F1
#
_entry.id   AF-A0A955EJA8-F1
#
_cell.length_a   1.000
_cell.length_b   1.000
_cell.length_c   1.000
_cell.angle_alpha   90.00
_cell.angle_beta   90.00
_cell.angle_gamma   90.00
#
_symmetry.space_group_name_H-M   'P 1'
#
loop_
_entity.id
_entity.type
_entity.pdbx_description
1 polymer ?
#
loop_
_entity_poly.entity_id
_entity_poly.type
_entity_poly.pdbx_seq_one_letter_code
_entity_poly.pdbx_strand_id
1 'polypeptide(L)'
;VGVEDAFKYCTALNRLTSDPERRVRVGDLTLIFWADAPTPFESDFLGIVSDQPEDDEAVTHARATLKALRKGQAISNINPQTTFHILGISPNAARLSIRLWISDSIGVLSARLAQHLDDLHLEDSPEGCSLSIRRLVLETAPPKSGWADEERISPVLAGEVLRAILTGRPYPRALLSAVISRCRVEGLAISDDGASRHRKDWRHAQHRRCAIIKACLTREARATGRKLEIPVSLNESHANQAYQLGRLFAAIERAQESALGHDLNSTVKDRYFGAACATPASVFPRLIRMHQHHAAKLDGGIRVNNEKLMQSICDHIQSFPPHLGLEEQGLFTLGYYHQRQDFFRKPAEAAAAIAD
;
A
#
# COMPACT_ATOMS: atom_id res chain seq x y z
N VAL A 1 42.45 2.01 -8.05
CA VAL A 1 42.20 0.79 -7.27
C VAL A 1 43.29 -0.19 -7.60
N GLY A 2 44.02 -0.74 -6.62
CA GLY A 2 45.07 -1.74 -6.88
C GLY A 2 44.48 -3.04 -7.41
N VAL A 3 45.28 -3.89 -8.06
CA VAL A 3 44.84 -5.19 -8.59
C VAL A 3 44.27 -6.07 -7.47
N GLU A 4 44.89 -6.05 -6.29
CA GLU A 4 44.45 -6.81 -5.13
C GLU A 4 43.10 -6.32 -4.58
N ASP A 5 42.92 -5.00 -4.45
CA ASP A 5 41.64 -4.42 -4.04
C ASP A 5 40.54 -4.73 -5.06
N ALA A 6 40.88 -4.69 -6.35
CA ALA A 6 39.98 -5.05 -7.44
C ALA A 6 39.51 -6.49 -7.35
N PHE A 7 40.43 -7.40 -7.10
CA PHE A 7 40.13 -8.81 -6.88
C PHE A 7 39.23 -9.01 -5.66
N LYS A 8 39.52 -8.35 -4.54
CA LYS A 8 38.74 -8.45 -3.29
C LYS A 8 37.30 -7.97 -3.47
N TYR A 9 37.08 -6.76 -3.97
CA TYR A 9 35.72 -6.23 -4.09
C TYR A 9 34.91 -6.98 -5.16
N CYS A 10 35.55 -7.43 -6.27
CA CYS A 10 34.85 -8.23 -7.28
C CYS A 10 34.43 -9.60 -6.72
N THR A 11 35.31 -10.25 -5.96
CA THR A 11 35.02 -11.54 -5.32
C THR A 11 33.88 -11.41 -4.31
N ALA A 12 33.93 -10.37 -3.46
CA ALA A 12 32.87 -10.10 -2.49
C ALA A 12 31.52 -9.84 -3.18
N LEU A 13 31.51 -9.00 -4.23
CA LEU A 13 30.31 -8.69 -4.99
C LEU A 13 29.72 -9.94 -5.65
N ASN A 14 30.55 -10.76 -6.30
CA ASN A 14 30.09 -12.00 -6.93
C ASN A 14 29.51 -12.99 -5.91
N ARG A 15 30.11 -13.09 -4.72
CA ARG A 15 29.59 -13.94 -3.63
C ARG A 15 28.23 -13.45 -3.16
N LEU A 16 28.11 -12.18 -2.77
CA LEU A 16 26.85 -11.60 -2.28
C LEU A 16 25.75 -11.62 -3.34
N THR A 17 26.10 -11.37 -4.60
CA THR A 17 25.12 -11.44 -5.71
C THR A 17 24.74 -12.86 -6.07
N SER A 18 25.42 -13.90 -5.59
CA SER A 18 25.02 -15.30 -5.80
C SER A 18 24.27 -15.90 -4.61
N ASP A 19 24.31 -15.23 -3.46
CA ASP A 19 23.71 -15.68 -2.21
C ASP A 19 22.22 -15.28 -2.13
N PRO A 20 21.27 -16.24 -2.13
CA PRO A 20 19.85 -15.93 -2.07
C PRO A 20 19.41 -15.37 -0.71
N GLU A 21 20.15 -15.61 0.37
CA GLU A 21 19.82 -15.12 1.72
C GLU A 21 20.22 -13.65 1.92
N ARG A 22 21.05 -13.12 1.00
CA ARG A 22 21.63 -11.78 1.09
C ARG A 22 21.32 -10.91 -0.12
N ARG A 23 20.33 -11.31 -0.92
CA ARG A 23 19.98 -10.66 -2.18
C ARG A 23 18.47 -10.65 -2.42
N VAL A 24 17.95 -9.50 -2.83
CA VAL A 24 16.56 -9.37 -3.31
C VAL A 24 16.52 -8.64 -4.64
N ARG A 25 15.64 -9.08 -5.54
CA ARG A 25 15.39 -8.41 -6.81
C ARG A 25 14.04 -7.70 -6.80
N VAL A 26 14.05 -6.41 -7.16
CA VAL A 26 12.86 -5.57 -7.29
C VAL A 26 12.89 -4.93 -8.69
N GLY A 27 12.18 -5.52 -9.65
CA GLY A 27 12.31 -5.16 -11.06
C GLY A 27 13.73 -5.46 -11.59
N ASP A 28 14.40 -4.46 -12.14
CA ASP A 28 15.79 -4.55 -12.61
C ASP A 28 16.83 -4.21 -11.52
N LEU A 29 16.39 -3.77 -10.34
CA LEU A 29 17.25 -3.45 -9.20
C LEU A 29 17.55 -4.72 -8.40
N THR A 30 18.84 -5.01 -8.23
CA THR A 30 19.34 -6.02 -7.31
C THR A 30 19.83 -5.33 -6.05
N LEU A 31 19.18 -5.64 -4.92
CA LEU A 31 19.64 -5.28 -3.59
C LEU A 31 20.51 -6.41 -3.04
N ILE A 32 21.68 -6.06 -2.52
CA ILE A 32 22.51 -6.95 -1.70
C ILE A 32 22.79 -6.27 -0.37
N PHE A 33 22.96 -7.07 0.67
CA PHE A 33 23.15 -6.58 2.02
C PHE A 33 24.03 -7.49 2.87
N TRP A 34 24.72 -6.91 3.85
CA TRP A 34 25.58 -7.62 4.79
C TRP A 34 25.85 -6.76 6.03
N ALA A 35 26.25 -7.41 7.12
CA ALA A 35 26.72 -6.74 8.33
C ALA A 35 28.24 -6.81 8.53
N ASP A 36 28.80 -5.91 9.33
CA ASP A 36 30.21 -5.95 9.76
C ASP A 36 30.53 -7.13 10.69
N ALA A 37 29.50 -7.74 11.29
CA ALA A 37 29.62 -8.90 12.18
C ALA A 37 28.44 -9.87 11.96
N PRO A 38 28.61 -11.18 12.23
CA PRO A 38 27.53 -12.16 12.13
C PRO A 38 26.28 -11.73 12.91
N THR A 39 25.11 -11.78 12.28
CA THR A 39 23.86 -11.35 12.88
C THR A 39 22.66 -12.03 12.20
N PRO A 40 21.60 -12.42 12.94
CA PRO A 40 20.38 -12.92 12.32
C PRO A 40 19.54 -11.83 11.64
N PHE A 41 19.92 -10.54 11.79
CA PHE A 41 19.19 -9.42 11.20
C PHE A 41 19.11 -9.47 9.66
N GLU A 42 20.04 -10.17 9.01
CA GLU A 42 20.04 -10.38 7.55
C GLU A 42 18.77 -11.12 7.10
N SER A 43 18.34 -12.13 7.85
CA SER A 43 17.11 -12.88 7.61
C SER A 43 15.86 -12.04 7.87
N ASP A 44 15.84 -11.26 8.97
CA ASP A 44 14.74 -10.35 9.27
C ASP A 44 14.57 -9.29 8.16
N PHE A 45 15.69 -8.71 7.71
CA PHE A 45 15.70 -7.74 6.61
C PHE A 45 15.17 -8.36 5.31
N LEU A 46 15.58 -9.58 4.98
CA LEU A 46 15.09 -10.30 3.81
C LEU A 46 13.57 -10.47 3.83
N GLY A 47 13.00 -10.86 4.97
CA GLY A 47 11.55 -11.04 5.15
C GLY A 47 10.74 -9.74 5.00
N ILE A 48 11.34 -8.57 5.26
CA ILE A 48 10.66 -7.27 5.07
C ILE A 48 10.74 -6.80 3.61
N VAL A 49 11.85 -7.07 2.93
CA VAL A 49 12.09 -6.56 1.58
C VAL A 49 11.46 -7.47 0.52
N SER A 50 11.46 -8.78 0.73
CA SER A 50 11.00 -9.79 -0.23
C SER A 50 9.68 -10.43 0.19
N ASP A 51 8.87 -10.81 -0.79
CA ASP A 51 7.78 -11.77 -0.62
C ASP A 51 8.32 -13.17 -0.93
N GLN A 52 8.48 -14.03 0.07
CA GLN A 52 8.58 -15.47 -0.18
C GLN A 52 7.18 -16.08 0.04
N PRO A 53 6.69 -16.96 -0.85
CA PRO A 53 5.30 -17.44 -0.83
C PRO A 53 4.83 -18.18 0.45
N GLU A 54 5.73 -18.48 1.39
CA GLU A 54 5.46 -19.39 2.51
C GLU A 54 5.68 -18.78 3.91
N ASP A 55 5.95 -17.48 4.05
CA ASP A 55 6.61 -16.99 5.28
C ASP A 55 5.90 -15.85 6.02
N ASP A 56 4.59 -16.00 6.27
CA ASP A 56 3.86 -15.13 7.21
C ASP A 56 4.49 -15.15 8.61
N GLU A 57 5.11 -16.27 9.00
CA GLU A 57 5.87 -16.40 10.26
C GLU A 57 7.16 -15.57 10.25
N ALA A 58 7.99 -15.62 9.19
CA ALA A 58 9.19 -14.79 9.11
C ALA A 58 8.86 -13.29 9.06
N VAL A 59 7.82 -12.89 8.32
CA VAL A 59 7.37 -11.48 8.31
C VAL A 59 6.91 -11.05 9.71
N THR A 60 6.17 -11.91 10.41
CA THR A 60 5.71 -11.64 11.77
C THR A 60 6.88 -11.55 12.75
N HIS A 61 7.84 -12.47 12.66
CA HIS A 61 9.07 -12.45 13.43
C HIS A 61 9.85 -11.16 13.19
N ALA A 62 10.11 -10.81 11.92
CA ALA A 62 10.82 -9.59 11.56
C ALA A 62 10.12 -8.34 12.11
N ARG A 63 8.78 -8.26 12.03
CA ARG A 63 8.01 -7.16 12.64
C ARG A 63 8.18 -7.09 14.16
N ALA A 64 8.16 -8.22 14.84
CA ALA A 64 8.37 -8.28 16.29
C ALA A 64 9.79 -7.85 16.66
N THR A 65 10.81 -8.34 15.95
CA THR A 65 12.21 -7.95 16.10
C THR A 65 12.38 -6.44 15.93
N LEU A 66 11.86 -5.87 14.84
CA LEU A 66 11.94 -4.44 14.59
C LEU A 66 11.29 -3.59 15.69
N LYS A 67 10.13 -4.01 16.20
CA LYS A 67 9.44 -3.31 17.30
C LYS A 67 10.24 -3.36 18.61
N ALA A 68 10.86 -4.49 18.92
CA ALA A 68 11.71 -4.65 20.09
C ALA A 68 12.99 -3.80 19.97
N LEU A 69 13.68 -3.85 18.82
CA LEU A 69 14.86 -3.03 18.55
C LEU A 69 14.55 -1.52 18.62
N ARG A 70 13.40 -1.09 18.09
CA ARG A 70 12.95 0.31 18.20
C ARG A 70 12.79 0.76 19.65
N LYS A 71 12.35 -0.13 20.54
CA LYS A 71 12.20 0.15 21.98
C LYS A 71 13.52 0.07 22.76
N GLY A 72 14.65 -0.17 22.08
CA GLY A 72 15.96 -0.38 22.71
C GLY A 72 16.04 -1.68 23.50
N GLN A 73 15.12 -2.62 23.27
CA GLN A 73 15.13 -3.92 23.94
C GLN A 73 16.27 -4.76 23.34
N ALA A 74 17.09 -5.34 24.22
CA ALA A 74 18.10 -6.29 23.80
C ALA A 74 17.41 -7.55 23.29
N ILE A 75 17.60 -7.85 22.01
CA ILE A 75 17.23 -9.14 21.43
C ILE A 75 18.47 -10.00 21.50
N SER A 76 18.35 -11.20 22.08
CA SER A 76 19.45 -12.17 22.11
C SER A 76 20.01 -12.34 20.71
N ASN A 77 21.31 -12.09 20.54
CA ASN A 77 22.08 -12.26 19.31
C ASN A 77 21.96 -11.15 18.24
N ILE A 78 21.33 -10.00 18.51
CA ILE A 78 21.40 -8.80 17.64
C ILE A 78 22.04 -7.64 18.41
N ASN A 79 23.22 -7.18 17.96
CA ASN A 79 23.84 -5.97 18.47
C ASN A 79 23.35 -4.76 17.64
N PRO A 80 22.59 -3.81 18.24
CA PRO A 80 22.08 -2.65 17.51
C PRO A 80 23.15 -1.72 16.95
N GLN A 81 24.38 -1.78 17.47
CA GLN A 81 25.51 -0.94 17.03
C GLN A 81 26.28 -1.53 15.85
N THR A 82 26.01 -2.79 15.46
CA THR A 82 26.63 -3.39 14.27
C THR A 82 26.22 -2.60 13.03
N THR A 83 27.18 -2.20 12.21
CA THR A 83 26.91 -1.57 10.92
C THR A 83 26.32 -2.58 9.95
N PHE A 84 25.27 -2.19 9.25
CA PHE A 84 24.63 -2.94 8.21
C PHE A 84 24.67 -2.15 6.90
N HIS A 85 25.10 -2.82 5.83
CA HIS A 85 25.31 -2.23 4.53
C HIS A 85 24.28 -2.76 3.54
N ILE A 86 23.73 -1.86 2.73
CA ILE A 86 22.77 -2.17 1.68
C ILE A 86 23.23 -1.48 0.41
N LEU A 87 23.43 -2.28 -0.64
CA LEU A 87 23.86 -1.84 -1.96
C LEU A 87 22.80 -2.23 -2.99
N GLY A 88 22.22 -1.24 -3.65
CA GLY A 88 21.31 -1.42 -4.78
C GLY A 88 22.02 -1.15 -6.10
N ILE A 89 22.09 -2.17 -6.96
CA ILE A 89 22.71 -2.10 -8.28
C ILE A 89 21.72 -2.45 -9.37
N SER A 90 21.80 -1.79 -10.52
CA SER A 90 21.06 -2.18 -11.72
C SER A 90 22.02 -2.33 -12.91
N PRO A 91 21.72 -3.24 -13.86
CA PRO A 91 22.48 -3.32 -15.11
C PRO A 91 22.29 -2.02 -15.92
N ASN A 92 23.33 -1.62 -16.64
CA ASN A 92 23.34 -0.52 -17.59
C ASN A 92 24.30 -0.85 -18.74
N ALA A 93 23.78 -1.59 -19.73
CA ALA A 93 24.57 -2.21 -20.79
C ALA A 93 25.75 -3.02 -20.19
N ALA A 94 27.00 -2.62 -20.49
CA ALA A 94 28.20 -3.26 -19.98
C ALA A 94 28.65 -2.78 -18.58
N ARG A 95 27.86 -1.94 -17.89
CA ARG A 95 28.20 -1.36 -16.58
C ARG A 95 27.16 -1.70 -15.53
N LEU A 96 27.59 -1.72 -14.27
CA LEU A 96 26.69 -1.71 -13.12
C LEU A 96 26.50 -0.27 -12.65
N SER A 97 25.25 0.15 -12.46
CA SER A 97 24.92 1.45 -11.88
C SER A 97 24.57 1.27 -10.41
N ILE A 98 25.27 1.97 -9.52
CA ILE A 98 24.91 2.05 -8.10
C ILE A 98 23.70 2.99 -7.98
N ARG A 99 22.54 2.45 -7.63
CA ARG A 99 21.29 3.19 -7.44
C ARG A 99 21.08 3.59 -5.99
N LEU A 100 21.60 2.79 -5.06
CA LEU A 100 21.46 2.99 -3.63
C LEU A 100 22.69 2.47 -2.91
N TRP A 101 23.15 3.23 -1.92
CA TRP A 101 24.13 2.80 -0.94
C TRP A 101 23.69 3.34 0.42
N ILE A 102 23.48 2.44 1.38
CA ILE A 102 23.15 2.77 2.78
C ILE A 102 24.12 1.98 3.66
N SER A 103 24.72 2.67 4.62
CA SER A 103 25.55 2.08 5.66
C SER A 103 25.19 2.80 6.95
N ASP A 104 24.54 2.08 7.86
CA ASP A 104 24.02 2.62 9.11
C ASP A 104 23.94 1.50 10.15
N SER A 105 23.74 1.82 11.42
CA SER A 105 23.63 0.79 12.45
C SER A 105 22.31 0.01 12.34
N ILE A 106 22.33 -1.26 12.74
CA ILE A 106 21.11 -2.09 12.78
C ILE A 106 20.01 -1.40 13.59
N GLY A 107 20.34 -0.75 14.71
CA GLY A 107 19.38 -0.03 15.54
C GLY A 107 18.68 1.10 14.78
N VAL A 108 19.44 1.90 14.02
CA VAL A 108 18.88 3.01 13.24
C VAL A 108 18.03 2.50 12.08
N LEU A 109 18.51 1.50 11.33
CA LEU A 109 17.71 0.89 10.25
C LEU A 109 16.44 0.25 10.80
N SER A 110 16.52 -0.44 11.94
CA SER A 110 15.37 -1.09 12.56
C SER A 110 14.31 -0.09 12.97
N ALA A 111 14.70 1.05 13.54
CA ALA A 111 13.76 2.11 13.88
C ALA A 111 13.04 2.67 12.65
N ARG A 112 13.76 2.87 11.53
CA ARG A 112 13.17 3.36 10.27
C ARG A 112 12.23 2.32 9.62
N LEU A 113 12.60 1.04 9.64
CA LEU A 113 11.78 -0.05 9.12
C LEU A 113 10.53 -0.29 10.00
N ALA A 114 10.66 -0.21 11.32
CA ALA A 114 9.51 -0.26 12.23
C ALA A 114 8.54 0.89 11.95
N GLN A 115 9.06 2.12 11.81
CA GLN A 115 8.23 3.28 11.48
C GLN A 115 7.55 3.13 10.11
N HIS A 116 8.25 2.56 9.12
CA HIS A 116 7.69 2.25 7.81
C HIS A 116 6.48 1.31 7.89
N LEU A 117 6.57 0.25 8.68
CA LEU A 117 5.49 -0.70 8.88
C LEU A 117 4.28 -0.06 9.58
N ASP A 118 4.54 0.78 10.60
CA ASP A 118 3.48 1.54 11.29
C ASP A 118 2.80 2.54 10.32
N ASP A 119 3.57 3.18 9.43
CA ASP A 119 3.01 4.10 8.42
C ASP A 119 2.06 3.35 7.45
N LEU A 120 2.39 2.12 7.07
CA LEU A 120 1.58 1.27 6.17
C LEU A 120 0.37 0.62 6.85
N HIS A 121 0.33 0.56 8.18
CA HIS A 121 -0.68 -0.19 8.90
C HIS A 121 -2.11 0.31 8.58
N LEU A 122 -2.99 -0.60 8.18
CA LEU A 122 -4.43 -0.42 8.11
C LEU A 122 -5.07 -1.56 8.91
N GLU A 123 -6.22 -1.30 9.53
CA GLU A 123 -7.05 -2.37 10.09
C GLU A 123 -7.61 -3.26 8.98
N ASP A 124 -8.13 -4.43 9.37
CA ASP A 124 -8.76 -5.41 8.46
C ASP A 124 -7.89 -5.78 7.26
N SER A 125 -6.59 -5.95 7.50
CA SER A 125 -5.70 -6.54 6.50
C SER A 125 -6.28 -7.89 6.07
N PRO A 126 -6.49 -8.12 4.76
CA PRO A 126 -6.83 -9.44 4.27
C PRO A 126 -5.80 -10.46 4.76
N GLU A 127 -6.25 -11.67 5.06
CA GLU A 127 -5.37 -12.77 5.43
C GLU A 127 -4.32 -13.02 4.33
N GLY A 128 -3.06 -13.22 4.71
CA GLY A 128 -1.93 -13.36 3.79
C GLY A 128 -1.56 -12.09 2.99
N CYS A 129 -2.04 -10.90 3.40
CA CYS A 129 -1.65 -9.65 2.73
C CYS A 129 -0.24 -9.21 3.11
N SER A 130 0.73 -9.58 2.28
CA SER A 130 2.09 -9.07 2.42
C SER A 130 2.19 -7.57 2.10
N LEU A 131 2.92 -6.84 2.94
CA LEU A 131 3.29 -5.44 2.77
C LEU A 131 4.81 -5.29 2.57
N SER A 132 5.47 -6.31 2.01
CA SER A 132 6.91 -6.22 1.72
C SER A 132 7.21 -5.06 0.77
N ILE A 133 8.44 -4.55 0.83
CA ILE A 133 8.86 -3.43 -0.03
C ILE A 133 8.73 -3.79 -1.51
N ARG A 134 9.07 -5.04 -1.88
CA ARG A 134 8.89 -5.54 -3.25
C ARG A 134 7.43 -5.42 -3.68
N ARG A 135 6.49 -5.80 -2.82
CA ARG A 135 5.06 -5.70 -3.12
C ARG A 135 4.59 -4.27 -3.30
N LEU A 136 5.08 -3.33 -2.49
CA LEU A 136 4.69 -1.92 -2.64
C LEU A 136 5.07 -1.36 -4.01
N VAL A 137 6.24 -1.73 -4.51
CA VAL A 137 6.72 -1.32 -5.84
C VAL A 137 5.90 -2.00 -6.95
N LEU A 138 5.55 -3.28 -6.78
CA LEU A 138 4.68 -4.02 -7.73
C LEU A 138 3.30 -3.37 -7.89
N GLU A 139 2.76 -2.76 -6.83
CA GLU A 139 1.48 -2.04 -6.90
C GLU A 139 1.50 -0.77 -7.75
N THR A 140 2.66 -0.38 -8.29
CA THR A 140 2.79 0.71 -9.26
C THR A 140 2.68 0.24 -10.71
N ALA A 141 2.87 -1.06 -10.97
CA ALA A 141 2.87 -1.63 -12.31
C ALA A 141 1.43 -1.79 -12.84
N PRO A 142 1.23 -1.69 -14.17
CA PRO A 142 -0.02 -2.12 -14.79
C PRO A 142 -0.17 -3.65 -14.71
N PRO A 143 -1.41 -4.16 -14.83
CA PRO A 143 -1.65 -5.59 -14.85
C PRO A 143 -1.26 -6.21 -16.20
N LYS A 144 -0.74 -7.44 -16.15
CA LYS A 144 -0.43 -8.35 -17.27
C LYS A 144 -0.91 -9.74 -16.87
N SER A 145 -1.96 -10.22 -17.54
CA SER A 145 -2.59 -11.53 -17.28
C SER A 145 -2.98 -11.74 -15.80
N GLY A 146 -3.53 -10.70 -15.16
CA GLY A 146 -3.98 -10.76 -13.76
C GLY A 146 -2.92 -10.47 -12.70
N TRP A 147 -1.65 -10.23 -13.10
CA TRP A 147 -0.53 -9.95 -12.20
C TRP A 147 0.16 -8.63 -12.53
N ALA A 148 0.99 -8.11 -11.63
CA ALA A 148 1.79 -6.91 -11.90
C ALA A 148 2.82 -7.16 -13.02
N ASP A 149 2.85 -6.30 -14.04
CA ASP A 149 3.87 -6.34 -15.09
C ASP A 149 5.21 -5.81 -14.56
N GLU A 150 6.03 -6.69 -13.98
CA GLU A 150 7.29 -6.32 -13.32
C GLU A 150 8.26 -5.57 -14.26
N GLU A 151 8.19 -5.87 -15.56
CA GLU A 151 9.02 -5.23 -16.60
C GLU A 151 8.69 -3.75 -16.79
N ARG A 152 7.50 -3.32 -16.37
CA ARG A 152 7.02 -1.92 -16.46
C ARG A 152 7.20 -1.14 -15.17
N ILE A 153 7.79 -1.74 -14.14
CA ILE A 153 8.19 -1.02 -12.93
C ILE A 153 9.32 -0.05 -13.29
N SER A 154 9.19 1.21 -12.89
CA SER A 154 10.29 2.17 -13.03
C SER A 154 11.43 1.83 -12.06
N PRO A 155 12.64 1.53 -12.57
CA PRO A 155 13.82 1.27 -11.74
C PRO A 155 14.15 2.43 -10.79
N VAL A 156 13.96 3.65 -11.30
CA VAL A 156 14.20 4.90 -10.58
C VAL A 156 13.20 5.02 -9.43
N LEU A 157 11.92 4.75 -9.67
CA LEU A 157 10.90 4.78 -8.62
C LEU A 157 11.20 3.73 -7.54
N ALA A 158 11.52 2.49 -7.93
CA ALA A 158 11.85 1.43 -7.00
C ALA A 158 13.01 1.83 -6.07
N GLY A 159 14.11 2.35 -6.64
CA GLY A 159 15.26 2.84 -5.88
C GLY A 159 14.93 4.01 -4.96
N GLU A 160 14.12 4.97 -5.41
CA GLU A 160 13.74 6.13 -4.59
C GLU A 160 12.79 5.77 -3.44
N VAL A 161 11.90 4.79 -3.64
CA VAL A 161 11.04 4.21 -2.59
C VAL A 161 11.89 3.50 -1.54
N LEU A 162 12.79 2.61 -1.97
CA LEU A 162 13.73 1.93 -1.06
C LEU A 162 14.57 2.92 -0.26
N ARG A 163 15.14 3.94 -0.94
CA ARG A 163 15.87 5.01 -0.27
C ARG A 163 15.00 5.73 0.74
N ALA A 164 13.74 6.04 0.41
CA ALA A 164 12.81 6.70 1.33
C ALA A 164 12.53 5.88 2.58
N ILE A 165 12.40 4.55 2.43
CA ILE A 165 12.19 3.63 3.55
C ILE A 165 13.44 3.59 4.44
N LEU A 166 14.61 3.35 3.85
CA LEU A 166 15.86 3.12 4.57
C LEU A 166 16.47 4.38 5.18
N THR A 167 16.08 5.56 4.73
CA THR A 167 16.50 6.86 5.30
C THR A 167 15.41 7.56 6.12
N GLY A 168 14.18 7.02 6.15
CA GLY A 168 13.06 7.59 6.91
C GLY A 168 12.47 8.89 6.35
N ARG A 169 12.85 9.32 5.13
CA ARG A 169 12.30 10.52 4.46
C ARG A 169 10.93 10.25 3.81
N PRO A 170 10.20 11.29 3.37
CA PRO A 170 8.97 11.13 2.59
C PRO A 170 9.18 10.26 1.35
N TYR A 171 8.12 9.55 0.95
CA TYR A 171 8.12 8.84 -0.33
C TYR A 171 8.15 9.82 -1.50
N PRO A 172 8.70 9.40 -2.66
CA PRO A 172 8.58 10.20 -3.87
C PRO A 172 7.10 10.39 -4.22
N ARG A 173 6.70 11.64 -4.57
CA ARG A 173 5.32 11.96 -5.00
C ARG A 173 4.83 11.09 -6.17
N ALA A 174 5.76 10.60 -6.99
CA ALA A 174 5.48 9.67 -8.07
C ALA A 174 4.88 8.34 -7.57
N LEU A 175 5.22 7.87 -6.37
CA LEU A 175 4.62 6.65 -5.78
C LEU A 175 3.12 6.87 -5.55
N LEU A 176 2.76 7.98 -4.89
CA LEU A 176 1.36 8.34 -4.61
C LEU A 176 0.57 8.47 -5.92
N SER A 177 1.13 9.17 -6.91
CA SER A 177 0.49 9.33 -8.22
C SER A 177 0.29 8.01 -8.96
N ALA A 178 1.30 7.12 -8.96
CA ALA A 178 1.22 5.83 -9.62
C ALA A 178 0.15 4.94 -8.98
N VAL A 179 0.15 4.84 -7.66
CA VAL A 179 -0.80 4.00 -6.91
C VAL A 179 -2.24 4.51 -7.02
N ILE A 180 -2.47 5.82 -6.92
CA ILE A 180 -3.81 6.40 -7.17
C ILE A 180 -4.26 6.08 -8.59
N SER A 181 -3.37 6.21 -9.59
CA SER A 181 -3.71 5.84 -10.97
C SER A 181 -4.08 4.36 -11.10
N ARG A 182 -3.42 3.46 -10.37
CA ARG A 182 -3.78 2.03 -10.37
C ARG A 182 -5.13 1.76 -9.72
N CYS A 183 -5.48 2.49 -8.66
CA CYS A 183 -6.81 2.42 -8.04
C CYS A 183 -7.95 2.85 -8.99
N ARG A 184 -7.66 3.67 -10.01
CA ARG A 184 -8.65 4.13 -11.01
C ARG A 184 -8.91 3.14 -12.13
N VAL A 185 -7.87 2.44 -12.57
CA VAL A 185 -7.89 1.70 -13.83
C VAL A 185 -8.30 0.24 -13.62
N GLU A 186 -8.01 -0.34 -12.45
CA GLU A 186 -8.40 -1.70 -12.17
C GLU A 186 -9.81 -1.75 -11.56
N GLY A 187 -10.80 -1.78 -12.44
CA GLY A 187 -12.05 -2.50 -12.20
C GLY A 187 -11.79 -4.01 -12.18
N LEU A 188 -12.80 -4.81 -11.82
CA LEU A 188 -12.73 -6.27 -11.70
C LEU A 188 -11.95 -6.93 -12.86
N ALA A 189 -10.73 -7.40 -12.62
CA ALA A 189 -10.00 -8.22 -13.59
C ALA A 189 -10.75 -9.57 -13.73
N ILE A 190 -11.31 -9.81 -14.91
CA ILE A 190 -11.90 -11.09 -15.30
C ILE A 190 -10.73 -11.96 -15.79
N SER A 191 -10.66 -13.22 -15.34
CA SER A 191 -9.68 -14.18 -15.84
C SER A 191 -9.90 -14.48 -17.33
N ASP A 192 -8.82 -14.70 -18.07
CA ASP A 192 -8.85 -15.00 -19.52
C ASP A 192 -9.53 -16.35 -19.85
N ASP A 193 -9.85 -17.18 -18.87
CA ASP A 193 -10.38 -18.53 -19.10
C ASP A 193 -11.91 -18.63 -19.18
N GLY A 194 -12.64 -17.54 -18.90
CA GLY A 194 -14.11 -17.46 -19.02
C GLY A 194 -14.93 -18.42 -18.13
N ALA A 195 -14.30 -19.43 -17.55
CA ALA A 195 -14.92 -20.52 -16.81
C ALA A 195 -14.72 -20.39 -15.29
N SER A 196 -13.70 -19.66 -14.85
CA SER A 196 -13.38 -19.51 -13.42
C SER A 196 -13.22 -18.04 -13.07
N ARG A 197 -14.30 -17.34 -12.68
CA ARG A 197 -14.26 -15.95 -12.14
C ARG A 197 -13.45 -15.87 -10.82
N HIS A 198 -12.15 -16.17 -10.83
CA HIS A 198 -11.30 -16.08 -9.65
C HIS A 198 -10.79 -14.64 -9.49
N ARG A 199 -11.52 -13.91 -8.64
CA ARG A 199 -11.24 -12.58 -8.06
C ARG A 199 -9.93 -12.49 -7.23
N LYS A 200 -8.91 -13.31 -7.52
CA LYS A 200 -8.09 -13.93 -6.47
C LYS A 200 -7.15 -13.00 -5.68
N ASP A 201 -6.73 -11.84 -6.18
CA ASP A 201 -5.79 -10.95 -5.43
C ASP A 201 -6.21 -9.46 -5.41
N TRP A 202 -7.42 -9.12 -5.87
CA TRP A 202 -7.85 -7.71 -5.95
C TRP A 202 -7.98 -7.06 -4.57
N ARG A 203 -8.55 -7.77 -3.59
CA ARG A 203 -8.72 -7.24 -2.22
C ARG A 203 -7.38 -6.91 -1.58
N HIS A 204 -6.40 -7.80 -1.73
CA HIS A 204 -5.05 -7.55 -1.26
C HIS A 204 -4.40 -6.39 -2.02
N ALA A 205 -4.53 -6.32 -3.35
CA ALA A 205 -3.99 -5.19 -4.13
C ALA A 205 -4.58 -3.86 -3.66
N GLN A 206 -5.89 -3.79 -3.44
CA GLN A 206 -6.53 -2.59 -2.89
C GLN A 206 -6.02 -2.24 -1.50
N HIS A 207 -5.91 -3.22 -0.61
CA HIS A 207 -5.37 -3.00 0.74
C HIS A 207 -3.95 -2.43 0.67
N ARG A 208 -3.05 -3.06 -0.10
CA ARG A 208 -1.67 -2.61 -0.27
C ARG A 208 -1.58 -1.21 -0.86
N ARG A 209 -2.39 -0.90 -1.87
CA ARG A 209 -2.45 0.45 -2.47
C ARG A 209 -2.94 1.48 -1.46
N CYS A 210 -3.97 1.17 -0.67
CA CYS A 210 -4.45 2.06 0.38
C CYS A 210 -3.41 2.24 1.49
N ALA A 211 -2.71 1.17 1.89
CA ALA A 211 -1.60 1.23 2.83
C ALA A 211 -0.49 2.15 2.32
N ILE A 212 -0.11 2.05 1.04
CA ILE A 212 0.87 2.94 0.41
C ILE A 212 0.39 4.38 0.42
N ILE A 213 -0.88 4.64 0.04
CA ILE A 213 -1.47 5.98 0.05
C ILE A 213 -1.41 6.56 1.46
N LYS A 214 -1.89 5.83 2.47
CA LYS A 214 -1.81 6.23 3.88
C LYS A 214 -0.38 6.55 4.29
N ALA A 215 0.58 5.69 3.96
CA ALA A 215 1.97 5.90 4.33
C ALA A 215 2.58 7.12 3.64
N CYS A 216 2.23 7.39 2.37
CA CYS A 216 2.62 8.62 1.67
C CYS A 216 2.11 9.86 2.38
N LEU A 217 0.81 9.91 2.70
CA LEU A 217 0.19 11.06 3.35
C LEU A 217 0.71 11.26 4.78
N THR A 218 0.86 10.18 5.55
CA THR A 218 1.36 10.21 6.93
C THR A 218 2.79 10.73 6.99
N ARG A 219 3.67 10.26 6.09
CA ARG A 219 5.06 10.71 6.04
C ARG A 219 5.19 12.16 5.59
N GLU A 220 4.41 12.56 4.58
CA GLU A 220 4.38 13.95 4.13
C GLU A 220 3.91 14.89 5.24
N ALA A 221 2.85 14.52 5.96
CA ALA A 221 2.36 15.27 7.10
C ALA A 221 3.42 15.40 8.20
N ARG A 222 4.08 14.29 8.56
CA ARG A 222 5.19 14.27 9.53
C ARG A 222 6.33 15.19 9.12
N ALA A 223 6.76 15.13 7.85
CA ALA A 223 7.88 15.94 7.35
C ALA A 223 7.55 17.43 7.24
N THR A 224 6.28 17.78 7.01
CA THR A 224 5.81 19.17 6.94
C THR A 224 5.33 19.72 8.28
N GLY A 225 5.37 18.92 9.35
CA GLY A 225 4.87 19.30 10.67
C GLY A 225 3.34 19.46 10.74
N ARG A 226 2.60 18.96 9.74
CA ARG A 226 1.14 18.99 9.72
C ARG A 226 0.58 17.94 10.67
N LYS A 227 -0.35 18.34 11.54
CA LYS A 227 -1.16 17.42 12.35
C LYS A 227 -2.30 16.85 11.50
N LEU A 228 -1.95 16.01 10.53
CA LEU A 228 -2.91 15.26 9.74
C LEU A 228 -2.87 13.80 10.18
N GLU A 229 -3.90 13.38 10.90
CA GLU A 229 -4.09 11.98 11.28
C GLU A 229 -4.83 11.27 10.15
N ILE A 230 -4.13 10.33 9.51
CA ILE A 230 -4.73 9.47 8.50
C ILE A 230 -5.28 8.24 9.23
N PRO A 231 -6.61 8.00 9.19
CA PRO A 231 -7.20 6.91 9.95
C PRO A 231 -6.71 5.56 9.45
N VAL A 232 -6.63 4.58 10.35
CA VAL A 232 -6.30 3.18 10.03
C VAL A 232 -7.51 2.36 9.60
N SER A 233 -8.72 2.88 9.88
CA SER A 233 -10.02 2.25 9.64
C SER A 233 -11.10 3.30 9.38
N LEU A 234 -12.37 2.89 9.31
CA LEU A 234 -13.47 3.80 9.04
C LEU A 234 -13.60 4.86 10.15
N ASN A 235 -13.24 6.10 9.83
CA ASN A 235 -13.58 7.26 10.64
C ASN A 235 -14.78 8.00 10.03
N GLU A 236 -15.96 7.87 10.64
CA GLU A 236 -17.19 8.48 10.12
C GLU A 236 -17.23 10.01 10.27
N SER A 237 -16.56 10.55 11.28
CA SER A 237 -16.51 11.99 11.58
C SER A 237 -15.29 12.68 10.97
N HIS A 238 -14.61 12.03 10.02
CA HIS A 238 -13.42 12.59 9.39
C HIS A 238 -13.73 13.94 8.72
N ALA A 239 -13.04 15.00 9.16
CA ALA A 239 -13.35 16.37 8.74
C ALA A 239 -13.04 16.67 7.26
N ASN A 240 -12.15 15.90 6.62
CA ASN A 240 -11.79 16.13 5.23
C ASN A 240 -12.90 15.70 4.26
N GLN A 241 -13.37 16.65 3.46
CA GLN A 241 -14.45 16.43 2.49
C GLN A 241 -14.12 15.38 1.42
N ALA A 242 -12.86 15.26 0.98
CA ALA A 242 -12.47 14.26 -0.02
C ALA A 242 -12.63 12.83 0.52
N TYR A 243 -12.29 12.60 1.79
CA TYR A 243 -12.54 11.33 2.46
C TYR A 243 -14.04 11.00 2.51
N GLN A 244 -14.88 11.98 2.85
CA GLN A 244 -16.34 11.84 2.86
C GLN A 244 -16.92 11.56 1.47
N LEU A 245 -16.40 12.20 0.42
CA LEU A 245 -16.76 11.89 -0.97
C LEU A 245 -16.40 10.45 -1.36
N GLY A 246 -15.27 9.93 -0.87
CA GLY A 246 -14.90 8.53 -1.02
C GLY A 246 -15.93 7.58 -0.37
N ARG A 247 -16.33 7.88 0.87
CA ARG A 247 -17.38 7.13 1.58
C ARG A 247 -18.72 7.18 0.83
N LEU A 248 -19.10 8.36 0.34
CA LEU A 248 -20.34 8.56 -0.44
C LEU A 248 -20.32 7.69 -1.70
N PHE A 249 -19.18 7.65 -2.41
CA PHE A 249 -19.02 6.80 -3.58
C PHE A 249 -19.19 5.31 -3.23
N ALA A 250 -18.60 4.85 -2.12
CA ALA A 250 -18.76 3.48 -1.64
C ALA A 250 -20.23 3.15 -1.31
N ALA A 251 -20.96 4.05 -0.65
CA ALA A 251 -22.37 3.88 -0.33
C ALA A 251 -23.25 3.78 -1.59
N ILE A 252 -22.96 4.57 -2.62
CA ILE A 252 -23.65 4.52 -3.92
C ILE A 252 -23.38 3.19 -4.63
N GLU A 253 -22.12 2.73 -4.66
CA GLU A 253 -21.76 1.43 -5.23
C GLU A 253 -22.46 0.28 -4.49
N ARG A 254 -22.49 0.33 -3.15
CA ARG A 254 -23.17 -0.69 -2.33
C ARG A 254 -24.66 -0.77 -2.63
N ALA A 255 -25.33 0.37 -2.79
CA ALA A 255 -26.73 0.41 -3.17
C ALA A 255 -26.98 -0.22 -4.55
N GLN A 256 -26.09 0.03 -5.52
CA GLN A 256 -26.17 -0.60 -6.83
C GLN A 256 -26.04 -2.13 -6.73
N GLU A 257 -25.03 -2.62 -6.01
CA GLU A 257 -24.80 -4.05 -5.78
C GLU A 257 -26.03 -4.71 -5.12
N SER A 258 -26.61 -4.06 -4.11
CA SER A 258 -27.79 -4.58 -3.41
C SER A 258 -29.07 -4.54 -4.26
N ALA A 259 -29.22 -3.55 -5.14
CA ALA A 259 -30.41 -3.39 -5.96
C ALA A 259 -30.44 -4.28 -7.21
N LEU A 260 -29.27 -4.62 -7.75
CA LEU A 260 -29.15 -5.31 -9.04
C LEU A 260 -28.45 -6.68 -8.95
N GLY A 261 -27.92 -7.05 -7.79
CA GLY A 261 -27.20 -8.31 -7.60
C GLY A 261 -25.80 -8.30 -8.22
N HIS A 262 -25.26 -9.51 -8.44
CA HIS A 262 -23.86 -9.70 -8.84
C HIS A 262 -23.62 -9.83 -10.36
N ASP A 263 -24.67 -9.93 -11.18
CA ASP A 263 -24.58 -10.08 -12.64
C ASP A 263 -24.56 -8.72 -13.38
N LEU A 264 -23.76 -7.79 -12.87
CA LEU A 264 -23.57 -6.49 -13.49
C LEU A 264 -22.51 -6.55 -14.58
N ASN A 265 -22.86 -6.11 -15.80
CA ASN A 265 -21.89 -5.95 -16.90
C ASN A 265 -20.83 -4.87 -16.60
N SER A 266 -21.12 -3.93 -15.70
CA SER A 266 -20.21 -2.86 -15.28
C SER A 266 -20.76 -2.17 -14.03
N THR A 267 -19.88 -1.88 -13.08
CA THR A 267 -20.21 -1.21 -11.82
C THR A 267 -20.06 0.31 -11.93
N VAL A 268 -20.63 1.04 -10.96
CA VAL A 268 -20.38 2.48 -10.78
C VAL A 268 -18.89 2.76 -10.65
N LYS A 269 -18.14 1.91 -9.93
CA LYS A 269 -16.69 2.03 -9.79
C LYS A 269 -15.98 1.96 -11.13
N ASP A 270 -16.28 0.95 -11.94
CA ASP A 270 -15.60 0.73 -13.23
C ASP A 270 -15.71 1.95 -14.16
N ARG A 271 -16.83 2.69 -14.09
CA ARG A 271 -17.09 3.83 -14.99
C ARG A 271 -16.69 5.17 -14.40
N TYR A 272 -16.83 5.34 -13.09
CA TYR A 272 -16.83 6.67 -12.48
C TYR A 272 -15.77 6.87 -11.41
N PHE A 273 -15.06 5.83 -10.93
CA PHE A 273 -14.11 6.01 -9.82
C PHE A 273 -13.03 7.06 -10.16
N GLY A 274 -12.41 6.96 -11.33
CA GLY A 274 -11.38 7.91 -11.76
C GLY A 274 -11.88 9.35 -11.83
N ALA A 275 -13.06 9.56 -12.42
CA ALA A 275 -13.64 10.88 -12.59
C ALA A 275 -14.22 11.44 -11.28
N ALA A 276 -14.83 10.61 -10.43
CA ALA A 276 -15.31 11.02 -9.11
C ALA A 276 -14.17 11.38 -8.17
N CYS A 277 -13.03 10.69 -8.27
CA CYS A 277 -11.82 10.98 -7.52
C CYS A 277 -11.13 12.27 -8.01
N ALA A 278 -11.14 12.58 -9.31
CA ALA A 278 -10.43 13.73 -9.87
C ALA A 278 -11.28 15.01 -9.98
N THR A 279 -12.55 14.88 -10.39
CA THR A 279 -13.46 15.99 -10.72
C THR A 279 -14.87 15.79 -10.14
N PRO A 280 -15.05 15.79 -8.80
CA PRO A 280 -16.31 15.44 -8.14
C PRO A 280 -17.53 16.20 -8.67
N ALA A 281 -17.44 17.52 -8.85
CA ALA A 281 -18.56 18.36 -9.28
C ALA A 281 -19.20 17.90 -10.60
N SER A 282 -18.41 17.34 -11.52
CA SER A 282 -18.89 16.88 -12.83
C SER A 282 -19.58 15.52 -12.79
N VAL A 283 -19.37 14.72 -11.73
CA VAL A 283 -19.76 13.31 -11.67
C VAL A 283 -20.80 13.02 -10.59
N PHE A 284 -20.63 13.55 -9.38
CA PHE A 284 -21.51 13.24 -8.25
C PHE A 284 -22.99 13.58 -8.48
N PRO A 285 -23.36 14.71 -9.14
CA PRO A 285 -24.77 14.97 -9.46
C PRO A 285 -25.40 13.86 -10.31
N ARG A 286 -24.63 13.27 -11.23
CA ARG A 286 -25.08 12.13 -12.04
C ARG A 286 -25.18 10.85 -11.20
N LEU A 287 -24.18 10.59 -10.35
CA LEU A 287 -24.18 9.42 -9.48
C LEU A 287 -25.36 9.42 -8.50
N ILE A 288 -25.71 10.58 -7.94
CA ILE A 288 -26.86 10.73 -7.02
C ILE A 288 -28.18 10.42 -7.74
N ARG A 289 -28.37 10.91 -8.97
CA ARG A 289 -29.56 10.55 -9.78
C ARG A 289 -29.62 9.06 -10.07
N MET A 290 -28.49 8.44 -10.44
CA MET A 290 -28.43 6.99 -10.65
C MET A 290 -28.75 6.22 -9.37
N HIS A 291 -28.20 6.68 -8.25
CA HIS A 291 -28.42 6.11 -6.93
C HIS A 291 -29.91 6.09 -6.56
N GLN A 292 -30.66 7.17 -6.80
CA GLN A 292 -32.10 7.23 -6.52
C GLN A 292 -32.88 6.08 -7.20
N HIS A 293 -32.51 5.71 -8.43
CA HIS A 293 -33.13 4.57 -9.11
C HIS A 293 -32.75 3.21 -8.50
N HIS A 294 -31.55 3.08 -7.92
CA HIS A 294 -31.15 1.88 -7.18
C HIS A 294 -31.85 1.80 -5.82
N ALA A 295 -31.87 2.90 -5.08
CA ALA A 295 -32.52 3.00 -3.77
C ALA A 295 -34.02 2.68 -3.83
N ALA A 296 -34.71 3.07 -4.91
CA ALA A 296 -36.11 2.74 -5.13
C ALA A 296 -36.38 1.22 -5.27
N LYS A 297 -35.35 0.41 -5.57
CA LYS A 297 -35.42 -1.05 -5.68
C LYS A 297 -34.91 -1.77 -4.44
N LEU A 298 -34.47 -1.04 -3.42
CA LEU A 298 -34.04 -1.61 -2.14
C LEU A 298 -35.26 -1.82 -1.24
N ASP A 299 -35.29 -2.96 -0.55
CA ASP A 299 -36.40 -3.31 0.33
C ASP A 299 -36.04 -3.20 1.83
N GLY A 300 -37.03 -2.83 2.63
CA GLY A 300 -37.00 -2.87 4.08
C GLY A 300 -35.78 -2.19 4.72
N GLY A 301 -35.09 -2.91 5.59
CA GLY A 301 -33.96 -2.38 6.36
C GLY A 301 -32.75 -1.95 5.53
N ILE A 302 -32.52 -2.55 4.35
CA ILE A 302 -31.39 -2.21 3.49
C ILE A 302 -31.54 -0.79 2.95
N ARG A 303 -32.75 -0.42 2.53
CA ARG A 303 -33.07 0.93 2.07
C ARG A 303 -32.88 1.96 3.17
N VAL A 304 -33.46 1.70 4.35
CA VAL A 304 -33.39 2.62 5.49
C VAL A 304 -31.94 2.84 5.94
N ASN A 305 -31.14 1.79 6.02
CA ASN A 305 -29.73 1.91 6.42
C ASN A 305 -28.91 2.69 5.38
N ASN A 306 -29.17 2.45 4.10
CA ASN A 306 -28.49 3.17 3.03
C ASN A 306 -28.85 4.67 3.01
N GLU A 307 -30.13 5.02 3.16
CA GLU A 307 -30.59 6.42 3.26
C GLU A 307 -29.95 7.13 4.46
N LYS A 308 -29.92 6.49 5.64
CA LYS A 308 -29.24 7.03 6.84
C LYS A 308 -27.74 7.25 6.63
N LEU A 309 -27.05 6.29 6.02
CA LEU A 309 -25.63 6.40 5.72
C LEU A 309 -25.34 7.54 4.73
N MET A 310 -26.16 7.67 3.69
CA MET A 310 -25.99 8.78 2.75
C MET A 310 -26.21 10.13 3.42
N GLN A 311 -27.24 10.24 4.26
CA GLN A 311 -27.52 11.47 5.00
C GLN A 311 -26.34 11.84 5.90
N SER A 312 -25.84 10.89 6.72
CA SER A 312 -24.72 11.17 7.63
C SER A 312 -23.44 11.57 6.91
N ILE A 313 -23.16 11.00 5.73
CA ILE A 313 -22.02 11.42 4.90
C ILE A 313 -22.26 12.81 4.30
N CYS A 314 -23.45 13.08 3.76
CA CYS A 314 -23.79 14.36 3.13
C CYS A 314 -23.77 15.52 4.12
N ASP A 315 -24.07 15.28 5.40
CA ASP A 315 -23.99 16.30 6.46
C ASP A 315 -22.56 16.88 6.61
N HIS A 316 -21.54 16.15 6.15
CA HIS A 316 -20.14 16.59 6.13
C HIS A 316 -19.70 17.23 4.80
N ILE A 317 -20.58 17.31 3.80
CA ILE A 317 -20.25 17.79 2.44
C ILE A 317 -20.98 19.11 2.19
N GLN A 318 -20.23 20.21 2.09
CA GLN A 318 -20.81 21.53 1.83
C GLN A 318 -21.14 21.72 0.35
N SER A 319 -20.23 21.31 -0.53
CA SER A 319 -20.40 21.39 -1.99
C SER A 319 -19.49 20.39 -2.70
N PHE A 320 -19.81 20.03 -3.94
CA PHE A 320 -18.91 19.20 -4.74
C PHE A 320 -17.78 20.06 -5.34
N PRO A 321 -16.50 19.78 -5.04
CA PRO A 321 -15.41 20.58 -5.54
C PRO A 321 -15.15 20.27 -7.03
N PRO A 322 -14.69 21.27 -7.82
CA PRO A 322 -14.44 21.07 -9.25
C PRO A 322 -13.28 20.09 -9.50
N HIS A 323 -12.27 20.12 -8.63
CA HIS A 323 -11.07 19.29 -8.70
C HIS A 323 -10.63 18.87 -7.30
N LEU A 324 -10.05 17.67 -7.18
CA LEU A 324 -9.30 17.24 -5.99
C LEU A 324 -7.81 17.17 -6.32
N GLY A 325 -6.95 17.72 -5.46
CA GLY A 325 -5.50 17.58 -5.55
C GLY A 325 -5.03 16.16 -5.26
N LEU A 326 -3.74 15.86 -5.48
CA LEU A 326 -3.22 14.50 -5.33
C LEU A 326 -3.40 13.93 -3.92
N GLU A 327 -3.23 14.77 -2.89
CA GLU A 327 -3.44 14.37 -1.49
C GLU A 327 -4.92 14.07 -1.21
N GLU A 328 -5.83 14.92 -1.67
CA GLU A 328 -7.27 14.74 -1.55
C GLU A 328 -7.78 13.52 -2.32
N GLN A 329 -7.22 13.24 -3.50
CA GLN A 329 -7.47 12.02 -4.25
C GLN A 329 -7.05 10.76 -3.45
N GLY A 330 -5.95 10.86 -2.70
CA GLY A 330 -5.52 9.83 -1.75
C GLY A 330 -6.54 9.63 -0.63
N LEU A 331 -6.98 10.73 0.01
CA LEU A 331 -8.01 10.69 1.06
C LEU A 331 -9.35 10.15 0.56
N PHE A 332 -9.77 10.52 -0.65
CA PHE A 332 -10.93 9.94 -1.32
C PHE A 332 -10.81 8.43 -1.46
N THR A 333 -9.64 7.95 -1.90
CA THR A 333 -9.40 6.53 -2.10
C THR A 333 -9.43 5.77 -0.77
N LEU A 334 -8.87 6.35 0.30
CA LEU A 334 -8.91 5.79 1.66
C LEU A 334 -10.35 5.74 2.21
N GLY A 335 -11.10 6.83 2.09
CA GLY A 335 -12.50 6.88 2.57
C GLY A 335 -13.40 5.88 1.85
N TYR A 336 -13.20 5.72 0.54
CA TYR A 336 -13.83 4.66 -0.24
C TYR A 336 -13.45 3.27 0.28
N TYR A 337 -12.16 3.01 0.48
CA TYR A 337 -11.67 1.71 0.92
C TYR A 337 -12.19 1.34 2.31
N HIS A 338 -12.08 2.23 3.30
CA HIS A 338 -12.56 1.96 4.66
C HIS A 338 -14.07 1.72 4.71
N GLN A 339 -14.87 2.53 4.00
CA GLN A 339 -16.31 2.33 3.95
C GLN A 339 -16.68 1.01 3.25
N ARG A 340 -15.92 0.60 2.22
CA ARG A 340 -16.11 -0.71 1.58
C ARG A 340 -15.79 -1.86 2.52
N GLN A 341 -14.70 -1.79 3.29
CA GLN A 341 -14.35 -2.85 4.25
C GLN A 341 -15.43 -3.00 5.32
N ASP A 342 -15.93 -1.88 5.84
CA ASP A 342 -16.98 -1.85 6.85
C ASP A 342 -18.25 -2.59 6.41
N PHE A 343 -18.65 -2.50 5.14
CA PHE A 343 -19.79 -3.26 4.60
C PHE A 343 -19.62 -4.79 4.62
N PHE A 344 -18.40 -5.29 4.77
CA PHE A 344 -18.09 -6.72 4.80
C PHE A 344 -17.62 -7.21 6.17
N ARG A 345 -17.48 -6.33 7.17
CA ARG A 345 -17.21 -6.74 8.56
C ARG A 345 -18.37 -7.59 9.06
N LYS A 346 -18.07 -8.74 9.69
CA LYS A 346 -19.13 -9.55 10.31
C LYS A 346 -19.58 -8.86 11.60
N PRO A 347 -20.87 -8.98 12.01
CA PRO A 347 -21.38 -8.31 13.22
C PRO A 347 -20.60 -8.62 14.51
N ALA A 348 -19.94 -9.77 14.61
CA ALA A 348 -19.11 -10.14 15.76
C ALA A 348 -17.77 -9.38 15.83
N GLU A 349 -17.24 -8.91 14.70
CA GLU A 349 -15.95 -8.20 14.60
C GLU A 349 -16.11 -6.69 14.89
N ALA A 350 -17.27 -6.11 14.54
CA ALA A 350 -17.59 -4.70 14.80
C ALA A 350 -17.73 -4.37 16.30
N ALA A 351 -18.14 -5.33 17.12
CA ALA A 351 -18.28 -5.15 18.57
C ALA A 351 -16.92 -5.15 19.31
N ALA A 352 -15.89 -5.80 18.75
CA ALA A 352 -14.56 -5.84 19.34
C ALA A 352 -13.76 -4.55 19.07
N ALA A 353 -13.91 -3.95 17.87
CA ALA A 353 -13.21 -2.71 17.49
C ALA A 353 -13.70 -1.43 18.21
N ILE A 354 -14.82 -1.50 18.94
CA ILE A 354 -15.32 -0.40 19.78
C ILE A 354 -14.85 -0.56 21.24
N ALA A 355 -14.33 -1.74 21.59
CA ALA A 355 -13.92 -2.09 22.96
C ALA A 355 -12.41 -1.95 23.22
N ASP A 356 -11.59 -1.80 22.17
CA ASP A 356 -10.15 -1.45 22.22
C ASP A 356 -9.94 -0.02 21.71
#